data_AF-A0A353Q102-F1
#
_entry.id   AF-A0A353Q102-F1
#
_cell.length_a   1.000
_cell.length_b   1.000
_cell.length_c   1.000
_cell.angle_alpha   90.00
_cell.angle_beta   90.00
_cell.angle_gamma   90.00
#
_symmetry.space_group_name_H-M   'P 1'
#
loop_
_entity.id
_entity.type
_entity.pdbx_description
1 polymer ?
#
loop_
_entity_poly.entity_id
_entity_poly.type
_entity_poly.pdbx_seq_one_letter_code
_entity_poly.pdbx_strand_id
1 'polypeptide(L)'
;MEMWVKEMQIEDAAMTYKVNQTLVRKKTKYQDLAIVDTESLGRMLLLDGIVQTTTKDEYVYHEMIVHIPLFTHPNPKKVLVVGGGDGGAIREILRHKSVEKAVLCEIDQDVITECKKY
;
A
#
# COMPACT_ATOMS: atom_id res chain seq x y z
N MET A 1 -17.24 -12.85 -18.50
CA MET A 1 -15.87 -13.39 -18.58
C MET A 1 -15.27 -13.20 -17.20
N GLU A 2 -14.76 -14.27 -16.57
CA GLU A 2 -14.11 -14.15 -15.27
C GLU A 2 -12.70 -13.57 -15.43
N MET A 3 -12.31 -12.66 -14.54
CA MET A 3 -10.97 -12.07 -14.50
C MET A 3 -10.33 -12.40 -13.17
N TRP A 4 -9.06 -12.81 -13.21
CA TRP A 4 -8.28 -13.17 -12.04
C TRP A 4 -6.91 -12.49 -12.14
N VAL A 5 -6.41 -11.94 -11.03
CA VAL A 5 -5.00 -11.57 -10.91
C VAL A 5 -4.25 -12.74 -10.29
N LYS A 6 -3.04 -12.99 -10.78
CA LYS A 6 -2.14 -14.05 -10.30
C LYS A 6 -0.88 -13.40 -9.74
N GLU A 7 -0.65 -13.57 -8.46
CA GLU A 7 0.55 -13.14 -7.74
C GLU A 7 1.50 -14.33 -7.58
N MET A 8 2.79 -14.13 -7.86
CA MET A 8 3.84 -15.16 -7.75
C MET A 8 4.99 -14.61 -6.90
N GLN A 9 4.86 -14.71 -5.58
CA GLN A 9 5.90 -14.25 -4.64
C GLN A 9 7.05 -15.27 -4.50
N ILE A 10 6.76 -16.56 -4.73
CA ILE A 10 7.74 -17.66 -4.71
C ILE A 10 7.63 -18.47 -6.01
N GLU A 11 8.67 -19.20 -6.35
CA GLU A 11 8.84 -19.82 -7.68
C GLU A 11 7.78 -20.89 -8.01
N ASP A 12 7.32 -21.63 -7.01
CA ASP A 12 6.49 -22.82 -7.15
C ASP A 12 5.06 -22.67 -6.58
N ALA A 13 4.69 -21.46 -6.14
CA ALA A 13 3.33 -21.17 -5.67
C ALA A 13 2.80 -19.84 -6.21
N ALA A 14 1.49 -19.81 -6.44
CA ALA A 14 0.79 -18.61 -6.85
C ALA A 14 -0.47 -18.42 -6.01
N MET A 15 -0.75 -17.16 -5.66
CA MET A 15 -2.03 -16.76 -5.10
C MET A 15 -2.87 -16.12 -6.21
N THR A 16 -4.15 -16.46 -6.30
CA THR A 16 -5.06 -15.86 -7.27
C THR A 16 -6.22 -15.17 -6.59
N TYR A 17 -6.61 -14.00 -7.11
CA TYR A 17 -7.71 -13.21 -6.58
C TYR A 17 -8.67 -12.84 -7.70
N LYS A 18 -9.97 -13.05 -7.47
CA LYS A 18 -11.00 -12.74 -8.46
C LYS A 18 -11.19 -11.23 -8.54
N VAL A 19 -11.13 -10.71 -9.77
CA VAL A 19 -11.16 -9.28 -10.09
C VAL A 19 -12.50 -8.92 -10.70
N ASN A 20 -13.16 -7.91 -10.14
CA ASN A 20 -14.36 -7.31 -10.70
C ASN A 20 -14.00 -6.38 -11.87
N GLN A 21 -12.98 -5.54 -11.68
CA GLN A 21 -12.52 -4.58 -12.68
C GLN A 21 -11.07 -4.14 -12.45
N THR A 22 -10.38 -3.80 -13.54
CA THR A 22 -9.08 -3.11 -13.49
C THR A 22 -9.31 -1.60 -13.51
N LEU A 23 -8.88 -0.89 -12.47
CA LEU A 23 -9.09 0.55 -12.32
C LEU A 23 -7.98 1.37 -12.99
N VAL A 24 -6.74 0.91 -12.86
CA VAL A 24 -5.58 1.44 -13.58
C VAL A 24 -4.55 0.34 -13.78
N ARG A 25 -3.86 0.36 -14.92
CA ARG A 25 -2.65 -0.40 -15.17
C ARG A 25 -1.72 0.42 -16.05
N LYS A 26 -0.50 0.67 -15.61
CA LYS A 26 0.52 1.40 -16.37
C LYS A 26 1.92 1.01 -15.94
N LYS A 27 2.90 1.18 -16.84
CA LYS A 27 4.32 1.12 -16.49
C LYS A 27 4.76 2.52 -16.10
N THR A 28 5.28 2.68 -14.88
CA THR A 28 5.92 3.92 -14.40
C THR A 28 7.38 3.91 -14.83
N LYS A 29 8.13 4.96 -14.46
CA LYS A 29 9.59 4.97 -14.65
C LYS A 29 10.29 3.83 -13.88
N TYR A 30 9.66 3.32 -12.82
CA TYR A 30 10.28 2.41 -11.85
C TYR A 30 9.74 0.98 -11.93
N GLN A 31 8.43 0.81 -12.15
CA GLN A 31 7.74 -0.47 -11.97
C GLN A 31 6.43 -0.55 -12.76
N ASP A 32 5.84 -1.75 -12.87
CA ASP A 32 4.46 -1.91 -13.30
C ASP A 32 3.53 -1.57 -12.13
N LEU A 33 2.59 -0.66 -12.33
CA LEU A 33 1.57 -0.28 -11.35
C LEU A 33 0.20 -0.76 -11.84
N ALA A 34 -0.51 -1.47 -10.98
CA ALA A 34 -1.91 -1.78 -11.19
C ALA A 34 -2.73 -1.56 -9.91
N ILE A 35 -3.94 -1.03 -10.08
CA ILE A 35 -4.96 -1.03 -9.04
C ILE A 35 -6.17 -1.75 -9.61
N VAL A 36 -6.59 -2.81 -8.93
CA VAL A 36 -7.75 -3.63 -9.32
C VAL A 36 -8.76 -3.64 -8.18
N ASP A 37 -10.02 -3.81 -8.53
CA ASP A 37 -11.09 -4.05 -7.57
C ASP A 37 -11.37 -5.55 -7.51
N THR A 38 -11.18 -6.15 -6.35
CA THR A 38 -11.32 -7.60 -6.14
C THR A 38 -12.62 -7.92 -5.42
N GLU A 39 -13.16 -9.12 -5.67
CA GLU A 39 -14.42 -9.55 -5.07
C GLU A 39 -14.31 -9.66 -3.53
N SER A 40 -13.21 -10.27 -3.06
CA SER A 40 -13.06 -10.60 -1.64
C SER A 40 -12.30 -9.56 -0.83
N LEU A 41 -11.32 -8.84 -1.39
CA LEU A 41 -10.39 -7.97 -0.66
C LEU A 41 -10.57 -6.46 -0.96
N GLY A 42 -11.57 -6.12 -1.79
CA GLY A 42 -11.80 -4.75 -2.23
C GLY A 42 -10.69 -4.27 -3.18
N ARG A 43 -10.35 -2.98 -3.12
CA ARG A 43 -9.31 -2.40 -3.96
C ARG A 43 -7.93 -2.89 -3.52
N MET A 44 -7.16 -3.35 -4.50
CA MET A 44 -5.85 -3.98 -4.34
C MET A 44 -4.82 -3.24 -5.19
N LEU A 45 -3.76 -2.76 -4.55
CA LEU A 45 -2.59 -2.21 -5.21
C LEU A 45 -1.59 -3.33 -5.51
N LEU A 46 -1.16 -3.44 -6.76
CA LEU A 46 -0.08 -4.32 -7.18
C LEU A 46 1.05 -3.51 -7.81
N LEU A 47 2.29 -3.82 -7.41
CA LEU A 47 3.51 -3.31 -8.01
C LEU A 47 4.35 -4.49 -8.52
N ASP A 48 4.73 -4.44 -9.80
CA ASP A 48 5.38 -5.55 -10.52
C ASP A 48 4.66 -6.90 -10.36
N GLY A 49 3.32 -6.86 -10.25
CA GLY A 49 2.46 -8.04 -10.09
C GLY A 49 2.41 -8.61 -8.68
N ILE A 50 3.06 -7.97 -7.70
CA ILE A 50 3.05 -8.34 -6.28
C ILE A 50 2.07 -7.46 -5.53
N VAL A 51 1.22 -8.07 -4.70
CA VAL A 51 0.25 -7.36 -3.87
C VAL A 51 1.00 -6.55 -2.83
N GLN A 52 0.73 -5.24 -2.80
CA GLN A 52 1.28 -4.35 -1.80
C GLN A 52 0.33 -4.18 -0.63
N THR A 53 -0.95 -3.92 -0.92
CA THR A 53 -1.96 -3.70 0.10
C THR A 53 -3.38 -3.86 -0.46
N THR A 54 -4.34 -4.17 0.40
CA THR A 54 -5.76 -4.22 0.06
C THR A 54 -6.61 -3.43 1.03
N THR A 55 -7.64 -2.75 0.53
CA THR A 55 -8.47 -1.87 1.38
C THR A 55 -9.23 -2.57 2.51
N LYS A 56 -9.40 -3.89 2.46
CA LYS A 56 -10.13 -4.62 3.52
C LYS A 56 -9.25 -5.04 4.70
N ASP A 57 -7.94 -5.16 4.51
CA ASP A 57 -7.03 -5.70 5.53
C ASP A 57 -5.76 -4.87 5.76
N GLU A 58 -5.53 -3.81 4.98
CA GLU A 58 -4.33 -2.95 5.09
C GLU A 58 -4.07 -2.41 6.49
N TYR A 59 -5.14 -2.21 7.28
CA TYR A 59 -5.02 -1.74 8.66
C TYR A 59 -4.15 -2.67 9.51
N VAL A 60 -4.18 -3.99 9.27
CA VAL A 60 -3.34 -4.95 10.01
C VAL A 60 -1.87 -4.67 9.75
N TYR A 61 -1.50 -4.45 8.49
CA TYR A 61 -0.12 -4.13 8.11
C TYR A 61 0.31 -2.75 8.64
N HIS A 62 -0.52 -1.72 8.41
CA HIS A 62 -0.16 -0.35 8.73
C HIS A 62 -0.17 -0.04 10.23
N GLU A 63 -1.12 -0.57 11.00
CA GLU A 63 -1.11 -0.43 12.46
C GLU A 63 0.13 -1.10 13.04
N MET A 64 0.48 -2.30 12.58
CA MET A 64 1.64 -3.04 13.10
C MET A 64 2.96 -2.33 12.81
N ILE A 65 3.19 -1.88 11.57
CA ILE A 65 4.46 -1.24 11.20
C ILE A 65 4.62 0.15 11.82
N VAL A 66 3.52 0.85 12.13
CA VAL A 66 3.56 2.21 12.68
C VAL A 66 3.42 2.26 14.20
N HIS A 67 2.42 1.60 14.77
CA HIS A 67 2.07 1.83 16.17
C HIS A 67 3.10 1.21 17.13
N ILE A 68 3.69 0.07 16.78
CA ILE A 68 4.75 -0.55 17.59
C ILE A 68 5.93 0.42 17.83
N PRO A 69 6.59 0.98 16.81
CA PRO A 69 7.70 1.91 17.04
C PRO A 69 7.25 3.23 17.70
N LEU A 70 6.06 3.76 17.37
CA LEU A 70 5.61 5.04 17.93
C LEU A 70 5.16 4.93 19.40
N PHE A 71 4.59 3.79 19.83
CA PHE A 71 4.24 3.58 21.24
C PHE A 71 5.44 3.23 22.13
N THR A 72 6.50 2.67 21.54
CA THR A 72 7.73 2.34 22.28
C THR A 72 8.70 3.52 22.42
N HIS A 73 8.62 4.50 21.53
CA HIS A 73 9.39 5.72 21.63
C HIS A 73 8.80 6.66 22.71
N PRO A 74 9.60 7.24 23.62
CA PRO A 74 9.06 8.01 24.76
C PRO A 74 8.36 9.31 24.35
N ASN A 75 8.75 9.92 23.22
CA ASN A 75 8.12 11.14 22.70
C ASN A 75 8.38 11.33 21.18
N PRO A 76 7.72 10.58 20.28
CA PRO A 76 7.98 10.67 18.85
C PRO A 76 7.38 11.97 18.28
N LYS A 77 8.25 12.86 17.79
CA LYS A 77 7.86 14.18 17.26
C LYS A 77 8.06 14.34 15.75
N LYS A 78 9.14 13.75 15.22
CA LYS A 78 9.51 13.85 13.81
C LYS A 78 9.67 12.45 13.25
N VAL A 79 8.91 12.14 12.20
CA VAL A 79 8.87 10.80 11.62
C VAL A 79 9.17 10.90 10.12
N LEU A 80 10.00 9.99 9.61
CA LEU A 80 10.28 9.81 8.20
C LEU A 80 9.74 8.45 7.77
N VAL A 81 8.94 8.42 6.72
CA VAL A 81 8.52 7.21 6.00
C VAL A 81 9.28 7.18 4.69
N VAL A 82 9.98 6.08 4.42
CA VAL A 82 10.67 5.83 3.16
C VAL A 82 9.85 4.81 2.39
N GLY A 83 9.43 5.15 1.16
CA GLY A 83 8.37 4.44 0.44
C GLY A 83 6.99 4.79 1.00
N GLY A 84 6.10 3.80 1.10
CA GLY A 84 4.75 3.99 1.65
C GLY A 84 3.86 4.89 0.78
N GLY A 85 4.09 4.91 -0.53
CA GLY A 85 3.37 5.74 -1.50
C GLY A 85 1.85 5.51 -1.53
N ASP A 86 1.35 4.40 -1.01
CA ASP A 86 -0.08 4.13 -0.82
C ASP A 86 -0.71 5.01 0.28
N GLY A 87 0.09 5.54 1.21
CA GLY A 87 -0.31 6.49 2.23
C GLY A 87 -0.85 5.87 3.54
N GLY A 88 -0.96 4.55 3.66
CA GLY A 88 -1.47 3.90 4.87
C GLY A 88 -0.58 4.13 6.08
N ALA A 89 0.75 4.01 5.91
CA ALA A 89 1.70 4.25 7.01
C ALA A 89 1.64 5.71 7.51
N ILE A 90 1.63 6.70 6.60
CA ILE A 90 1.58 8.11 7.01
C ILE A 90 0.24 8.48 7.65
N ARG A 91 -0.87 7.87 7.20
CA ARG A 91 -2.19 8.02 7.85
C ARG A 91 -2.13 7.59 9.31
N GLU A 92 -1.54 6.43 9.60
CA GLU A 92 -1.43 5.92 10.96
C GLU A 92 -0.48 6.75 11.83
N ILE A 93 0.62 7.27 11.26
CA ILE A 93 1.55 8.16 11.97
C ILE A 93 0.83 9.43 12.44
N LEU A 94 -0.01 10.01 11.58
CA LEU A 94 -0.75 11.24 11.89
C LEU A 94 -1.80 11.09 13.00
N ARG A 95 -2.10 9.86 13.45
CA ARG A 95 -2.96 9.62 14.62
C ARG A 95 -2.25 9.90 15.95
N HIS A 96 -0.92 9.90 15.98
CA HIS A 96 -0.12 10.10 17.20
C HIS A 96 0.03 11.59 17.51
N LYS A 97 -0.65 12.06 18.56
CA LYS A 97 -0.71 13.50 18.94
C LYS A 97 0.65 14.15 19.22
N SER A 98 1.67 13.37 19.59
CA SER A 98 3.03 13.88 19.81
C SER A 98 3.77 14.23 18.52
N VAL A 99 3.33 13.69 17.38
CA VAL A 99 3.98 13.90 16.09
C VAL A 99 3.69 15.32 15.60
N GLU A 100 4.76 16.09 15.44
CA GLU A 100 4.75 17.48 14.95
C GLU A 100 5.06 17.55 13.45
N LYS A 101 5.82 16.57 12.91
CA LYS A 101 6.17 16.48 11.49
C LYS A 101 6.28 15.03 11.03
N ALA A 102 5.58 14.70 9.95
CA ALA A 102 5.74 13.46 9.21
C ALA A 102 6.20 13.77 7.77
N VAL A 103 7.22 13.07 7.27
CA VAL A 103 7.72 13.19 5.90
C VAL A 103 7.53 11.86 5.19
N LEU A 104 6.81 11.87 4.06
CA LEU A 104 6.74 10.74 3.14
C LEU A 104 7.77 10.95 2.03
N CYS A 105 8.74 10.07 1.93
CA CYS A 105 9.78 10.08 0.89
C CYS A 105 9.54 8.90 -0.06
N GLU A 106 8.79 9.16 -1.12
CA GLU A 106 8.46 8.20 -2.17
C GLU A 106 9.17 8.60 -3.48
N ILE A 107 9.77 7.62 -4.15
CA ILE A 107 10.51 7.83 -5.40
C ILE A 107 9.58 7.82 -6.61
N ASP A 108 8.49 7.05 -6.54
CA ASP A 108 7.53 6.88 -7.62
C ASP A 108 6.27 7.73 -7.40
N GLN A 109 6.27 8.93 -8.00
CA GLN A 109 5.14 9.87 -7.95
C GLN A 109 3.84 9.26 -8.53
N ASP A 110 3.93 8.29 -9.44
CA ASP A 110 2.76 7.64 -10.00
C ASP A 110 2.03 6.81 -8.94
N VAL A 111 2.74 6.17 -8.00
CA VAL A 111 2.12 5.43 -6.89
C VAL A 111 1.25 6.36 -6.05
N ILE A 112 1.81 7.50 -5.62
CA ILE A 112 1.06 8.51 -4.84
C ILE A 112 -0.15 9.02 -5.62
N THR A 113 0.03 9.30 -6.90
CA THR A 113 -1.01 9.93 -7.73
C THR A 113 -2.19 8.99 -7.94
N GLU A 114 -1.93 7.72 -8.24
CA GLU A 114 -2.99 6.74 -8.45
C GLU A 114 -3.66 6.34 -7.13
N CYS A 115 -2.92 6.14 -6.04
CA CYS A 115 -3.50 5.84 -4.71
C CYS A 115 -4.30 7.01 -4.10
N LYS A 116 -4.00 8.25 -4.47
CA LYS A 116 -4.86 9.39 -4.10
C LYS A 116 -6.17 9.42 -4.87
N LYS A 117 -6.16 8.92 -6.11
CA LYS A 117 -7.32 8.91 -7.00
C LYS A 117 -8.24 7.73 -6.71
N TYR A 118 -7.67 6.58 -6.38
CA TYR A 118 -8.35 5.33 -6.07
C TYR A 118 -8.01 4.90 -4.65
#